data_AF-A0A151AC65-F1
#
_entry.id   AF-A0A151AC65-F1
#
_cell.length_a   1.000
_cell.length_b   1.000
_cell.length_c   1.000
_cell.angle_alpha   90.00
_cell.angle_beta   90.00
_cell.angle_gamma   90.00
#
_symmetry.space_group_name_H-M   'P 1'
#
loop_
_entity.id
_entity.type
_entity.pdbx_description
1 polymer ?
#
loop_
_entity_poly.entity_id
_entity_poly.type
_entity_poly.pdbx_seq_one_letter_code
_entity_poly.pdbx_strand_id
1 'polypeptide(L)'
;MSRSALVGNVTAMLTDAGFTVSDRCAIRPKSFDIAARRGEDLILVKILGNVDGFDGMTGAEMRRLGSYLNATPFVIGLRTRDEDLKPGVVYFRHGVPVFSPDTAMDLFVENVPPLIYAAPGGLYVSIDSDILADEREKRGWSLGHLATELGVSRRTVSKYEDGMNASIEVAMALEDLFDAPLTSPVDVMDGAETVRDAEPTPEDPAVEPEDEGITAVLTRAGFDVHPTTRAPFKAVGEDTSEEESLLTGNSAFTKTAEKRARIMGSLGKVTLTRSVYFVDKAPREEVEGTAIVEREEAEAARDGEELRELIRERTTPPEEHA
;
A
#
# COMPACT_ATOMS: atom_id res chain seq x y z
N MET A 1 -10.60 3.74 22.66
CA MET A 1 -10.91 4.61 21.51
C MET A 1 -11.90 3.90 20.58
N SER A 2 -12.89 4.59 20.01
CA SER A 2 -13.78 3.96 19.01
C SER A 2 -13.05 3.82 17.67
N ARG A 3 -13.48 2.87 16.83
CA ARG A 3 -12.91 2.72 15.48
C ARG A 3 -13.08 3.99 14.62
N SER A 4 -14.22 4.66 14.74
CA SER A 4 -14.48 5.90 13.98
C SER A 4 -13.56 7.05 14.39
N ALA A 5 -13.22 7.14 15.67
CA ALA A 5 -12.27 8.11 16.19
C ALA A 5 -10.84 7.78 15.74
N LEU A 6 -10.43 6.51 15.79
CA LEU A 6 -9.10 6.10 15.31
C LEU A 6 -8.90 6.46 13.84
N VAL A 7 -9.88 6.13 12.98
CA VAL A 7 -9.84 6.52 11.57
C VAL A 7 -9.81 8.05 11.42
N GLY A 8 -10.50 8.80 12.30
CA GLY A 8 -10.48 10.27 12.28
C GLY A 8 -9.12 10.84 12.56
N ASN A 9 -8.47 10.34 13.61
CA ASN A 9 -7.16 10.81 14.02
C ASN A 9 -6.09 10.49 12.95
N VAL A 10 -6.12 9.28 12.38
CA VAL A 10 -5.17 8.91 11.31
C VAL A 10 -5.41 9.73 10.05
N THR A 11 -6.67 9.96 9.65
CA THR A 11 -6.98 10.85 8.51
C THR A 11 -6.46 12.26 8.74
N ALA A 12 -6.70 12.84 9.93
CA ALA A 12 -6.23 14.18 10.26
C ALA A 12 -4.69 14.26 10.24
N MET A 13 -4.01 13.28 10.85
CA MET A 13 -2.55 13.20 10.85
C MET A 13 -1.98 13.17 9.43
N LEU A 14 -2.54 12.35 8.54
CA LEU A 14 -2.08 12.29 7.14
C LEU A 14 -2.31 13.62 6.41
N THR A 15 -3.44 14.30 6.66
CA THR A 15 -3.67 15.65 6.12
C THR A 15 -2.65 16.66 6.66
N ASP A 16 -2.35 16.64 7.96
CA ASP A 16 -1.33 17.50 8.58
C ASP A 16 0.08 17.21 8.02
N ALA A 17 0.35 15.94 7.65
CA ALA A 17 1.56 15.50 6.95
C ALA A 17 1.61 15.90 5.45
N GLY A 18 0.61 16.63 4.94
CA GLY A 18 0.55 17.11 3.57
C GLY A 18 -0.04 16.11 2.56
N PHE A 19 -0.66 15.01 3.01
CA PHE A 19 -1.35 14.11 2.10
C PHE A 19 -2.75 14.64 1.73
N THR A 20 -3.10 14.48 0.45
CA THR A 20 -4.50 14.47 0.03
C THR A 20 -5.10 13.11 0.36
N VAL A 21 -6.16 13.08 1.17
CA VAL A 21 -6.76 11.84 1.68
C VAL A 21 -8.13 11.60 1.06
N SER A 22 -8.40 10.36 0.64
CA SER A 22 -9.68 9.98 0.06
C SER A 22 -10.80 9.98 1.10
N ASP A 23 -12.04 9.96 0.62
CA ASP A 23 -13.17 9.59 1.44
C ASP A 23 -12.98 8.20 2.04
N ARG A 24 -13.60 8.00 3.21
CA ARG A 24 -13.56 6.70 3.87
C ARG A 24 -14.29 5.66 3.02
N CYS A 25 -13.61 4.57 2.71
CA CYS A 25 -14.22 3.38 2.14
C CYS A 25 -15.20 2.78 3.17
N ALA A 26 -16.47 3.14 3.09
CA ALA A 26 -17.51 2.72 4.05
C ALA A 26 -18.37 1.54 3.57
N ILE A 27 -18.09 1.02 2.37
CA ILE A 27 -18.81 -0.10 1.75
C ILE A 27 -18.02 -1.40 1.97
N ARG A 28 -18.73 -2.52 2.15
CA ARG A 28 -18.13 -3.85 2.31
C ARG A 28 -18.40 -4.73 1.07
N PRO A 29 -17.52 -5.71 0.78
CA PRO A 29 -16.21 -5.94 1.41
C PRO A 29 -15.19 -4.82 1.08
N LYS A 30 -14.15 -4.65 1.90
CA LYS A 30 -13.11 -3.63 1.71
C LYS A 30 -11.78 -4.00 2.36
N SER A 31 -10.69 -3.75 1.65
CA SER A 31 -9.35 -4.10 2.09
C SER A 31 -8.65 -2.98 2.83
N PHE A 32 -8.86 -1.74 2.41
CA PHE A 32 -8.34 -0.53 3.06
C PHE A 32 -9.47 0.37 3.60
N ASP A 33 -9.12 1.37 4.41
CA ASP A 33 -10.03 2.37 4.96
C ASP A 33 -9.98 3.69 4.18
N ILE A 34 -8.79 4.10 3.75
CA ILE A 34 -8.52 5.32 2.98
C ILE A 34 -7.34 5.08 2.02
N ALA A 35 -7.29 5.84 0.93
CA ALA A 35 -6.07 6.08 0.17
C ALA A 35 -5.57 7.50 0.47
N ALA A 36 -4.27 7.72 0.38
CA ALA A 36 -3.69 9.05 0.57
C ALA A 36 -2.50 9.26 -0.37
N ARG A 37 -2.37 10.47 -0.94
CA ARG A 37 -1.27 10.83 -1.86
C ARG A 37 -0.52 12.08 -1.41
N ARG A 38 0.81 12.07 -1.53
CA ARG A 38 1.69 13.23 -1.35
C ARG A 38 2.80 13.18 -2.41
N GLY A 39 2.67 13.96 -3.49
CA GLY A 39 3.53 13.81 -4.66
C GLY A 39 3.40 12.41 -5.29
N GLU A 40 4.52 11.74 -5.48
CA GLU A 40 4.56 10.35 -5.99
C GLU A 40 4.13 9.31 -4.96
N ASP A 41 4.21 9.63 -3.66
CA ASP A 41 3.85 8.70 -2.59
C ASP A 41 2.34 8.46 -2.60
N LEU A 42 1.90 7.27 -3.00
CA LEU A 42 0.53 6.81 -2.86
C LEU A 42 0.46 5.68 -1.83
N ILE A 43 -0.38 5.83 -0.80
CA ILE A 43 -0.52 4.84 0.27
C ILE A 43 -1.94 4.33 0.41
N LEU A 44 -2.09 3.02 0.62
CA LEU A 44 -3.37 2.37 0.92
C LEU A 44 -3.41 1.95 2.38
N VAL A 45 -4.22 2.62 3.20
CA VAL A 45 -4.15 2.47 4.66
C VAL A 45 -5.35 1.71 5.21
N LYS A 46 -5.09 0.59 5.88
CA LYS A 46 -6.05 -0.17 6.68
C LYS A 46 -5.88 0.17 8.15
N ILE A 47 -6.97 0.55 8.82
CA ILE A 47 -6.94 1.07 10.19
C ILE A 47 -7.71 0.13 11.12
N LEU A 48 -7.00 -0.42 12.12
CA LEU A 48 -7.52 -1.46 13.00
C LEU A 48 -7.20 -1.20 14.47
N GLY A 49 -8.20 -1.32 15.35
CA GLY A 49 -7.95 -1.30 16.79
C GLY A 49 -7.21 -2.54 17.27
N ASN A 50 -7.47 -3.70 16.68
CA ASN A 50 -6.70 -4.92 16.88
C ASN A 50 -6.25 -5.46 15.51
N VAL A 51 -4.94 -5.57 15.29
CA VAL A 51 -4.35 -5.99 14.02
C VAL A 51 -4.48 -7.50 13.75
N ASP A 52 -4.89 -8.31 14.74
CA ASP A 52 -5.30 -9.71 14.52
C ASP A 52 -6.54 -9.85 13.64
N GLY A 53 -7.31 -8.77 13.48
CA GLY A 53 -8.41 -8.72 12.52
C GLY A 53 -7.97 -8.57 11.06
N PHE A 54 -6.67 -8.40 10.79
CA PHE A 54 -6.12 -8.35 9.44
C PHE A 54 -5.87 -9.77 8.94
N ASP A 55 -6.74 -10.25 8.04
CA ASP A 55 -6.70 -11.62 7.51
C ASP A 55 -5.88 -11.73 6.22
N GLY A 56 -5.50 -12.97 5.86
CA GLY A 56 -4.68 -13.24 4.68
C GLY A 56 -5.33 -12.82 3.37
N MET A 57 -6.65 -12.94 3.25
CA MET A 57 -7.39 -12.49 2.08
C MET A 57 -7.31 -10.96 1.90
N THR A 58 -7.42 -10.20 3.00
CA THR A 58 -7.27 -8.74 2.98
C THR A 58 -5.83 -8.34 2.67
N GLY A 59 -4.86 -9.02 3.28
CA GLY A 59 -3.44 -8.80 2.99
C GLY A 59 -3.12 -9.02 1.52
N ALA A 60 -3.55 -10.17 0.97
CA ALA A 60 -3.34 -10.50 -0.44
C ALA A 60 -3.95 -9.45 -1.38
N GLU A 61 -5.19 -9.03 -1.11
CA GLU A 61 -5.84 -7.97 -1.89
C GLU A 61 -5.09 -6.63 -1.80
N MET A 62 -4.68 -6.20 -0.60
CA MET A 62 -3.95 -4.93 -0.45
C MET A 62 -2.62 -4.95 -1.19
N ARG A 63 -1.93 -6.09 -1.22
CA ARG A 63 -0.69 -6.25 -2.01
C ARG A 63 -0.95 -6.13 -3.50
N ARG A 64 -1.98 -6.81 -4.01
CA ARG A 64 -2.39 -6.70 -5.42
C ARG A 64 -2.74 -5.26 -5.80
N LEU A 65 -3.60 -4.62 -5.01
CA LEU A 65 -3.95 -3.21 -5.21
C LEU A 65 -2.75 -2.28 -5.12
N GLY A 66 -1.79 -2.58 -4.26
CA GLY A 66 -0.52 -1.86 -4.20
C GLY A 66 0.27 -1.98 -5.50
N SER A 67 0.33 -3.18 -6.08
CA SER A 67 0.94 -3.41 -7.39
C SER A 67 0.21 -2.61 -8.49
N TYR A 68 -1.12 -2.74 -8.58
CA TYR A 68 -1.86 -2.19 -9.73
C TYR A 68 -1.96 -0.67 -9.74
N LEU A 69 -1.90 -0.06 -8.56
CA LEU A 69 -2.03 1.39 -8.39
C LEU A 69 -0.68 2.05 -8.14
N ASN A 70 0.42 1.29 -8.17
CA ASN A 70 1.74 1.74 -7.73
C ASN A 70 1.68 2.43 -6.35
N ALA A 71 1.10 1.72 -5.37
CA ALA A 71 0.80 2.23 -4.04
C ALA A 71 1.40 1.34 -2.95
N THR A 72 1.81 1.94 -1.84
CA THR A 72 2.31 1.19 -0.69
C THR A 72 1.18 0.86 0.29
N PRO A 73 0.88 -0.43 0.52
CA PRO A 73 -0.13 -0.84 1.48
C PRO A 73 0.39 -0.78 2.92
N PHE A 74 -0.40 -0.24 3.85
CA PHE A 74 -0.09 -0.17 5.28
C PHE A 74 -1.24 -0.60 6.18
N VAL A 75 -0.89 -1.13 7.35
CA VAL A 75 -1.82 -1.28 8.47
C VAL A 75 -1.38 -0.38 9.62
N ILE A 76 -2.22 0.60 9.97
CA ILE A 76 -2.05 1.36 11.20
C ILE A 76 -2.98 0.77 12.26
N GLY A 77 -2.42 0.32 13.37
CA GLY A 77 -3.22 -0.27 14.44
C GLY A 77 -2.68 -0.08 15.84
N LEU A 78 -3.52 -0.32 16.84
CA LEU A 78 -3.16 0.00 18.24
C LEU A 78 -2.45 -1.17 18.93
N ARG A 79 -2.90 -2.39 18.67
CA ARG A 79 -2.49 -3.56 19.45
C ARG A 79 -2.74 -4.87 18.72
N THR A 80 -2.13 -5.93 19.23
CA THR A 80 -2.57 -7.31 19.04
C THR A 80 -3.59 -7.69 20.13
N ARG A 81 -3.93 -8.97 20.22
CA ARG A 81 -4.69 -9.53 21.34
C ARG A 81 -3.95 -9.42 22.66
N ASP A 82 -2.63 -9.54 22.64
CA ASP A 82 -1.82 -9.78 23.84
C ASP A 82 -1.08 -8.52 24.32
N GLU A 83 -0.70 -7.63 23.41
CA GLU A 83 0.06 -6.42 23.73
C GLU A 83 -0.22 -5.26 22.75
N ASP A 84 0.08 -4.04 23.19
CA ASP A 84 0.06 -2.85 22.35
C ASP A 84 1.24 -2.86 21.37
N LEU A 85 1.04 -2.30 20.17
CA LEU A 85 2.13 -2.15 19.20
C LEU A 85 3.13 -1.13 19.74
N LYS A 86 4.42 -1.50 19.74
CA LYS A 86 5.48 -0.63 20.26
C LYS A 86 5.75 0.52 19.27
N PRO A 87 5.83 1.78 19.74
CA PRO A 87 6.30 2.89 18.92
C PRO A 87 7.71 2.63 18.35
N GLY A 88 7.96 3.11 17.13
CA GLY A 88 9.23 2.94 16.43
C GLY A 88 9.50 1.51 15.89
N VAL A 89 8.56 0.57 16.07
CA VAL A 89 8.70 -0.82 15.59
C VAL A 89 7.74 -1.10 14.43
N VAL A 90 8.28 -1.67 13.36
CA VAL A 90 7.51 -2.18 12.21
C VAL A 90 7.27 -3.67 12.38
N TYR A 91 6.01 -4.08 12.32
CA TYR A 91 5.59 -5.47 12.28
C TYR A 91 5.14 -5.83 10.86
N PHE A 92 5.02 -7.11 10.55
CA PHE A 92 4.51 -7.55 9.25
C PHE A 92 3.38 -8.55 9.44
N ARG A 93 2.28 -8.38 8.70
CA ARG A 93 1.17 -9.35 8.68
C ARG A 93 0.65 -9.56 7.28
N HIS A 94 0.63 -10.83 6.85
CA HIS A 94 0.36 -11.17 5.44
C HIS A 94 1.28 -10.35 4.51
N GLY A 95 2.49 -10.17 5.06
CA GLY A 95 3.53 -9.23 4.75
C GLY A 95 3.18 -7.73 4.58
N VAL A 96 1.95 -7.26 4.72
CA VAL A 96 1.73 -5.81 4.77
C VAL A 96 2.42 -5.23 6.03
N PRO A 97 3.19 -4.13 5.94
CA PRO A 97 3.76 -3.47 7.11
C PRO A 97 2.66 -2.99 8.07
N VAL A 98 2.90 -3.17 9.36
CA VAL A 98 1.97 -2.88 10.45
C VAL A 98 2.69 -2.09 11.54
N PHE A 99 2.16 -0.93 11.91
CA PHE A 99 2.77 -0.11 12.96
C PHE A 99 1.74 0.73 13.72
N SER A 100 2.16 1.32 14.84
CA SER A 100 1.29 2.13 15.69
C SER A 100 1.02 3.51 15.07
N PRO A 101 -0.04 4.22 15.50
CA PRO A 101 -0.24 5.61 15.13
C PRO A 101 0.93 6.52 15.53
N ASP A 102 1.65 6.20 16.61
CA ASP A 102 2.82 6.95 17.04
C ASP A 102 3.96 6.81 16.01
N THR A 103 4.24 5.58 15.56
CA THR A 103 5.21 5.35 14.46
C THR A 103 4.78 6.03 13.17
N ALA A 104 3.47 6.09 12.88
CA ALA A 104 2.96 6.79 11.70
C ALA A 104 3.14 8.32 11.80
N MET A 105 2.95 8.89 13.00
CA MET A 105 3.19 10.31 13.28
C MET A 105 4.67 10.64 13.08
N ASP A 106 5.56 9.86 13.68
CA ASP A 106 7.01 10.02 13.55
C ASP A 106 7.42 9.95 12.07
N LEU A 107 6.94 8.93 11.35
CA LEU A 107 7.28 8.73 9.94
C LEU A 107 6.77 9.85 9.03
N PHE A 108 5.48 10.19 9.10
CA PHE A 108 4.85 11.04 8.09
C PHE A 108 4.88 12.54 8.43
N VAL A 109 4.83 12.90 9.72
CA VAL A 109 4.81 14.29 10.18
C VAL A 109 6.20 14.74 10.59
N GLU A 110 6.87 13.98 11.45
CA GLU A 110 8.19 14.36 11.98
C GLU A 110 9.34 13.97 11.02
N ASN A 111 9.05 13.19 9.98
CA ASN A 111 10.03 12.65 9.03
C ASN A 111 11.13 11.82 9.72
N VAL A 112 10.74 11.07 10.75
CA VAL A 112 11.59 10.15 11.51
C VAL A 112 11.20 8.71 11.17
N PRO A 113 11.95 8.02 10.30
CA PRO A 113 11.62 6.65 9.91
C PRO A 113 11.91 5.65 11.05
N PRO A 114 11.16 4.54 11.13
CA PRO A 114 11.42 3.51 12.13
C PRO A 114 12.75 2.81 11.86
N LEU A 115 13.48 2.44 12.92
CA LEU A 115 14.75 1.70 12.81
C LEU A 115 14.59 0.20 13.11
N ILE A 116 13.50 -0.18 13.77
CA ILE A 116 13.33 -1.52 14.32
C ILE A 116 12.20 -2.22 13.58
N TYR A 117 12.39 -3.50 13.26
CA TYR A 117 11.31 -4.36 12.81
C TYR A 117 11.23 -5.67 13.59
N ALA A 118 10.03 -6.25 13.65
CA ALA A 118 9.76 -7.50 14.32
C ALA A 118 9.78 -8.68 13.33
N ALA A 119 10.54 -9.73 13.65
CA ALA A 119 10.62 -10.96 12.87
C ALA A 119 10.64 -12.20 13.80
N PRO A 120 10.52 -13.42 13.25
CA PRO A 120 10.65 -14.64 14.05
C PRO A 120 11.96 -14.64 14.85
N GLY A 121 11.87 -14.70 16.18
CA GLY A 121 13.03 -14.69 17.07
C GLY A 121 13.29 -13.38 17.80
N GLY A 122 12.62 -12.27 17.44
CA GLY A 122 12.68 -11.02 18.20
C GLY A 122 12.62 -9.76 17.35
N LEU A 123 13.28 -8.71 17.86
CA LEU A 123 13.39 -7.42 17.20
C LEU A 123 14.76 -7.29 16.54
N TYR A 124 14.74 -6.72 15.35
CA TYR A 124 15.89 -6.61 14.47
C TYR A 124 16.03 -5.18 13.94
N VAL A 125 17.26 -4.84 13.55
CA VAL A 125 17.64 -3.56 12.96
C VAL A 125 18.46 -3.84 11.70
N SER A 126 18.25 -3.02 10.67
CA SER A 126 19.06 -3.09 9.45
C SER A 126 20.43 -2.49 9.69
N ILE A 127 21.47 -3.19 9.22
CA ILE A 127 22.85 -2.74 9.33
C ILE A 127 23.27 -2.18 7.97
N ASP A 128 23.92 -1.04 7.99
CA ASP A 128 24.55 -0.48 6.80
C ASP A 128 25.80 -1.32 6.47
N SER A 129 25.65 -2.22 5.50
CA SER A 129 26.70 -3.18 5.13
C SER A 129 27.96 -2.49 4.64
N ASP A 130 27.80 -1.39 3.92
CA ASP A 130 28.91 -0.65 3.31
C ASP A 130 29.68 0.10 4.40
N ILE A 131 28.97 0.80 5.31
CA ILE A 131 29.62 1.49 6.43
C ILE A 131 30.29 0.48 7.38
N LEU A 132 29.65 -0.68 7.64
CA LEU A 132 30.24 -1.72 8.49
C LEU A 132 31.56 -2.26 7.90
N ALA A 133 31.57 -2.58 6.60
CA ALA A 133 32.76 -3.07 5.93
C ALA A 133 33.88 -2.02 5.96
N ASP A 134 33.55 -0.76 5.68
CA ASP A 134 34.49 0.37 5.70
C ASP A 134 35.12 0.56 7.09
N GLU A 135 34.32 0.60 8.16
CA GLU A 135 34.80 0.79 9.52
C GLU A 135 35.68 -0.38 10.00
N ARG A 136 35.32 -1.61 9.64
CA ARG A 136 36.15 -2.80 9.89
C ARG A 136 37.50 -2.69 9.18
N GLU A 137 37.50 -2.30 7.91
CA GLU A 137 38.71 -2.23 7.08
C GLU A 137 39.63 -1.08 7.45
N LYS A 138 39.08 0.09 7.80
CA LYS A 138 39.83 1.23 8.36
C LYS A 138 40.64 0.85 9.60
N ARG A 139 40.12 -0.08 10.42
CA ARG A 139 40.80 -0.61 11.61
C ARG A 139 41.74 -1.79 11.31
N GLY A 140 41.80 -2.26 10.06
CA GLY A 140 42.60 -3.41 9.65
C GLY A 140 42.08 -4.74 10.20
N TRP A 141 40.80 -4.82 10.55
CA TRP A 141 40.22 -6.00 11.18
C TRP A 141 39.78 -7.04 10.16
N SER A 142 40.04 -8.30 10.47
CA SER A 142 39.44 -9.42 9.74
C SER A 142 38.01 -9.67 10.21
N LEU A 143 37.19 -10.31 9.37
CA LEU A 143 35.86 -10.78 9.77
C LEU A 143 35.88 -11.63 11.06
N GLY A 144 36.94 -12.42 11.26
CA GLY A 144 37.09 -13.25 12.46
C GLY A 144 37.41 -12.44 13.72
N HIS A 145 38.12 -11.32 13.57
CA HIS A 145 38.37 -10.39 14.68
C HIS A 145 37.04 -9.78 15.13
N LEU A 146 36.31 -9.15 14.21
CA LEU A 146 35.02 -8.54 14.52
C LEU A 146 34.02 -9.55 15.10
N ALA A 147 34.02 -10.79 14.59
CA ALA A 147 33.18 -11.86 15.13
C ALA A 147 33.49 -12.18 16.60
N THR A 148 34.77 -12.10 16.99
CA THR A 148 35.21 -12.32 18.37
C THR A 148 34.75 -11.19 19.29
N GLU A 149 34.89 -9.93 18.85
CA GLU A 149 34.43 -8.75 19.60
C GLU A 149 32.90 -8.79 19.83
N LEU A 150 32.14 -9.20 18.82
CA LEU A 150 30.67 -9.28 18.88
C LEU A 150 30.15 -10.57 19.53
N GLY A 151 31.02 -11.55 19.82
CA GLY A 151 30.59 -12.86 20.33
C GLY A 151 29.73 -13.67 19.34
N VAL A 152 29.89 -13.44 18.03
CA VAL A 152 29.13 -14.12 16.96
C VAL A 152 30.05 -14.97 16.08
N SER A 153 29.47 -15.70 15.12
CA SER A 153 30.28 -16.47 14.16
C SER A 153 30.87 -15.57 13.07
N ARG A 154 32.04 -15.93 12.53
CA ARG A 154 32.61 -15.27 11.34
C ARG A 154 31.62 -15.21 10.17
N ARG A 155 30.80 -16.25 10.01
CA ARG A 155 29.75 -16.30 8.97
C ARG A 155 28.66 -15.26 9.23
N THR A 156 28.34 -14.98 10.49
CA THR A 156 27.35 -13.97 10.88
C THR A 156 27.82 -12.58 10.49
N VAL A 157 29.09 -12.24 10.78
CA VAL A 157 29.68 -10.97 10.36
C VAL A 157 29.69 -10.81 8.85
N SER A 158 30.10 -11.87 8.12
CA SER A 158 30.01 -11.88 6.65
C SER A 158 28.60 -11.54 6.17
N LYS A 159 27.57 -12.16 6.79
CA LYS A 159 26.19 -11.88 6.41
C LYS A 159 25.77 -10.44 6.69
N TYR A 160 26.24 -9.82 7.78
CA TYR A 160 25.95 -8.41 8.05
C TYR A 160 26.55 -7.51 6.95
N GLU A 161 27.78 -7.77 6.53
CA GLU A 161 28.40 -7.10 5.37
C GLU A 161 27.77 -7.49 4.02
N ASP A 162 26.98 -8.56 3.98
CA ASP A 162 26.15 -8.95 2.84
C ASP A 162 24.70 -8.38 2.94
N GLY A 163 24.43 -7.47 3.88
CA GLY A 163 23.13 -6.79 4.05
C GLY A 163 22.13 -7.49 4.98
N MET A 164 22.57 -8.44 5.82
CA MET A 164 21.70 -9.09 6.79
C MET A 164 21.41 -8.20 8.01
N ASN A 165 20.16 -8.25 8.48
CA ASN A 165 19.73 -7.57 9.69
C ASN A 165 20.29 -8.22 10.98
N ALA A 166 20.52 -7.41 12.01
CA ALA A 166 21.05 -7.83 13.30
C ALA A 166 20.01 -7.69 14.42
N SER A 167 20.18 -8.39 15.55
CA SER A 167 19.39 -8.10 16.74
C SER A 167 19.76 -6.72 17.30
N ILE A 168 18.86 -6.11 18.07
CA ILE A 168 19.13 -4.82 18.73
C ILE A 168 20.43 -4.86 19.55
N GLU A 169 20.65 -5.94 20.31
CA GLU A 169 21.86 -6.08 21.14
C GLU A 169 23.14 -6.06 20.30
N VAL A 170 23.15 -6.72 19.14
CA VAL A 170 24.31 -6.73 18.24
C VAL A 170 24.48 -5.38 17.55
N ALA A 171 23.39 -4.74 17.13
CA ALA A 171 23.44 -3.41 16.53
C ALA A 171 24.03 -2.38 17.49
N MET A 172 23.59 -2.37 18.76
CA MET A 172 24.16 -1.50 19.79
C MET A 172 25.65 -1.81 20.04
N ALA A 173 26.02 -3.08 20.11
CA ALA A 173 27.42 -3.47 20.27
C ALA A 173 28.31 -3.02 19.11
N LEU A 174 27.77 -3.04 17.87
CA LEU A 174 28.45 -2.52 16.70
C LEU A 174 28.67 -1.00 16.78
N GLU A 175 27.61 -0.24 17.07
CA GLU A 175 27.71 1.23 17.20
C GLU A 175 28.67 1.64 18.32
N ASP A 176 28.61 0.98 19.48
CA ASP A 176 29.53 1.22 20.60
C ASP A 176 30.99 0.87 20.23
N LEU A 177 31.20 -0.23 19.50
CA LEU A 177 32.53 -0.68 19.11
C LEU A 177 33.17 0.28 18.11
N PHE A 178 32.38 0.77 17.16
CA PHE A 178 32.87 1.62 16.07
C PHE A 178 32.77 3.12 16.34
N ASP A 179 31.98 3.55 17.32
CA ASP A 179 31.63 4.96 17.59
C ASP A 179 31.06 5.65 16.34
N ALA A 180 30.20 4.93 15.61
CA ALA A 180 29.63 5.34 14.34
C ALA A 180 28.18 4.82 14.21
N PRO A 181 27.28 5.57 13.55
CA PRO A 181 25.94 5.08 13.23
C PRO A 181 26.07 3.99 12.16
N LEU A 182 25.81 2.74 12.55
CA LEU A 182 25.91 1.57 11.67
C LEU A 182 24.53 0.99 11.33
N THR A 183 23.48 1.63 11.82
CA THR A 183 22.10 1.20 11.61
C THR A 183 21.44 2.04 10.53
N SER A 184 20.64 1.38 9.70
CA SER A 184 19.85 2.01 8.65
C SER A 184 18.36 1.97 9.00
N PRO A 185 17.57 2.96 8.58
CA PRO A 185 16.13 2.91 8.74
C PRO A 185 15.49 1.72 8.03
N VAL A 186 14.37 1.26 8.59
CA VAL A 186 13.49 0.29 7.95
C VAL A 186 12.70 1.05 6.88
N ASP A 187 13.01 0.74 5.62
CA ASP A 187 12.25 1.27 4.50
C ASP A 187 10.89 0.57 4.43
N VAL A 188 9.85 1.33 4.74
CA VAL A 188 8.46 0.87 4.70
C VAL A 188 7.74 1.28 3.42
N MET A 189 8.28 2.23 2.64
CA MET A 189 7.65 2.79 1.45
C MET A 189 8.01 1.97 0.20
N ASP A 190 9.31 1.85 -0.07
CA ASP A 190 9.88 1.21 -1.26
C ASP A 190 10.53 -0.16 -0.94
N GLY A 191 10.93 -0.34 0.32
CA GLY A 191 11.69 -1.49 0.80
C GLY A 191 10.88 -2.51 1.60
N ALA A 192 9.55 -2.40 1.67
CA ALA A 192 8.75 -3.37 2.42
C ALA A 192 9.03 -4.80 1.93
N GLU A 193 9.32 -5.00 0.63
CA GLU A 193 9.67 -6.29 0.04
C GLU A 193 11.08 -6.80 0.42
N THR A 194 12.03 -5.95 0.78
CA THR A 194 13.40 -6.35 1.15
C THR A 194 13.50 -6.82 2.60
N VAL A 195 12.62 -6.32 3.47
CA VAL A 195 12.52 -6.72 4.90
C VAL A 195 11.66 -7.97 5.07
N ARG A 196 10.81 -8.26 4.08
CA ARG A 196 10.04 -9.49 3.99
C ARG A 196 10.92 -10.54 3.30
N ASP A 197 10.88 -11.79 3.74
CA ASP A 197 11.10 -12.89 2.79
C ASP A 197 10.01 -12.71 1.72
N ALA A 198 10.37 -12.12 0.57
CA ALA A 198 9.43 -11.58 -0.40
C ALA A 198 8.56 -12.70 -1.00
N GLU A 199 7.44 -13.01 -0.33
CA GLU A 199 6.38 -13.78 -0.97
C GLU A 199 5.95 -13.00 -2.21
N PRO A 200 5.87 -13.62 -3.39
CA PRO A 200 5.47 -12.92 -4.61
C PRO A 200 4.09 -12.27 -4.43
N THR A 201 3.81 -11.23 -5.20
CA THR A 201 2.46 -10.67 -5.28
C THR A 201 1.48 -11.80 -5.64
N PRO A 202 0.40 -11.98 -4.85
CA PRO A 202 -0.57 -13.03 -5.14
C PRO A 202 -1.20 -12.87 -6.52
N GLU A 203 -1.48 -13.98 -7.19
CA GLU A 203 -2.18 -13.97 -8.48
C GLU A 203 -3.57 -13.33 -8.39
N ASP A 204 -4.02 -12.83 -9.54
CA ASP A 204 -5.34 -12.23 -9.74
C ASP A 204 -6.45 -13.24 -9.40
N PRO A 205 -7.55 -12.79 -8.77
CA PRO A 205 -8.73 -13.61 -8.62
C PRO A 205 -9.40 -13.84 -9.99
N ALA A 206 -10.15 -14.94 -10.11
CA ALA A 206 -10.96 -15.18 -11.30
C ALA A 206 -12.01 -14.06 -11.48
N VAL A 207 -12.27 -13.71 -12.74
CA VAL A 207 -13.36 -12.80 -13.11
C VAL A 207 -14.69 -13.45 -12.74
N GLU A 208 -15.56 -12.71 -12.07
CA GLU A 208 -16.92 -13.17 -11.78
C GLU A 208 -17.75 -13.22 -13.08
N PRO A 209 -18.62 -14.22 -13.30
CA PRO A 209 -19.38 -14.37 -14.54
C PRO A 209 -20.21 -13.14 -14.94
N GLU A 210 -20.68 -12.37 -13.95
CA GLU A 210 -21.46 -11.14 -14.16
C GLU A 210 -20.63 -9.94 -14.66
N ASP A 211 -19.31 -10.02 -14.54
CA ASP A 211 -18.33 -8.99 -14.88
C ASP A 211 -17.57 -9.31 -16.18
N GLU A 212 -17.66 -10.54 -16.72
CA GLU A 212 -16.97 -10.97 -17.95
C GLU A 212 -17.19 -10.05 -19.15
N GLY A 213 -18.43 -9.58 -19.37
CA GLY A 213 -18.75 -8.67 -20.46
C GLY A 213 -18.04 -7.32 -20.32
N ILE A 214 -18.01 -6.77 -19.11
CA ILE A 214 -17.31 -5.50 -18.84
C ILE A 214 -15.80 -5.68 -18.97
N THR A 215 -15.25 -6.76 -18.44
CA THR A 215 -13.82 -7.09 -18.60
C THR A 215 -13.45 -7.17 -20.08
N ALA A 216 -14.23 -7.88 -20.90
CA ALA A 216 -13.97 -8.00 -22.33
C ALA A 216 -14.03 -6.65 -23.06
N VAL A 217 -14.99 -5.78 -22.70
CA VAL A 217 -15.12 -4.43 -23.25
C VAL A 217 -13.90 -3.57 -22.91
N LEU A 218 -13.42 -3.62 -21.66
CA LEU A 218 -12.24 -2.88 -21.21
C LEU A 218 -10.94 -3.42 -21.82
N THR A 219 -10.78 -4.74 -21.93
CA THR A 219 -9.62 -5.34 -22.60
C THR A 219 -9.57 -4.96 -24.08
N ARG A 220 -10.71 -4.94 -24.77
CA ARG A 220 -10.80 -4.41 -26.15
C ARG A 220 -10.43 -2.93 -26.22
N ALA A 221 -10.65 -2.19 -25.14
CA ALA A 221 -10.23 -0.80 -25.02
C ALA A 221 -8.76 -0.61 -24.68
N GLY A 222 -7.97 -1.67 -24.55
CA GLY A 222 -6.52 -1.60 -24.34
C GLY A 222 -6.07 -1.64 -22.88
N PHE A 223 -7.00 -1.82 -21.94
CA PHE A 223 -6.67 -2.02 -20.53
C PHE A 223 -6.28 -3.47 -20.24
N ASP A 224 -5.21 -3.66 -19.46
CA ASP A 224 -5.00 -4.89 -18.70
C ASP A 224 -5.90 -4.84 -17.46
N VAL A 225 -6.82 -5.78 -17.30
CA VAL A 225 -7.92 -5.68 -16.34
C VAL A 225 -7.71 -6.65 -15.19
N HIS A 226 -7.42 -6.10 -14.02
CA HIS A 226 -7.19 -6.83 -12.78
C HIS A 226 -8.45 -6.87 -11.91
N PRO A 227 -9.09 -8.03 -11.73
CA PRO A 227 -10.29 -8.15 -10.91
C PRO A 227 -9.97 -7.98 -9.42
N THR A 228 -10.94 -7.47 -8.67
CA THR A 228 -10.82 -7.21 -7.24
C THR A 228 -11.99 -7.84 -6.48
N THR A 229 -11.72 -8.33 -5.28
CA THR A 229 -12.70 -9.02 -4.44
C THR A 229 -13.09 -8.22 -3.21
N ARG A 230 -12.24 -7.28 -2.79
CA ARG A 230 -12.39 -6.53 -1.54
C ARG A 230 -12.03 -5.06 -1.73
N ALA A 231 -12.52 -4.45 -2.79
CA ALA A 231 -12.38 -3.02 -3.07
C ALA A 231 -13.76 -2.35 -3.26
N PRO A 232 -13.84 -1.02 -3.18
CA PRO A 232 -15.05 -0.29 -3.58
C PRO A 232 -15.25 -0.29 -5.11
N PHE A 233 -14.33 -0.85 -5.88
CA PHE A 233 -14.45 -1.14 -7.30
C PHE A 233 -14.41 -2.66 -7.52
N LYS A 234 -14.78 -3.11 -8.72
CA LYS A 234 -14.76 -4.51 -9.16
C LYS A 234 -13.47 -4.85 -9.91
N ALA A 235 -12.83 -3.90 -10.57
CA ALA A 235 -11.55 -4.11 -11.23
C ALA A 235 -10.71 -2.82 -11.28
N VAL A 236 -9.40 -2.99 -11.44
CA VAL A 236 -8.45 -1.95 -11.83
C VAL A 236 -7.99 -2.25 -13.26
N GLY A 237 -8.09 -1.28 -14.16
CA GLY A 237 -7.54 -1.36 -15.51
C GLY A 237 -6.23 -0.60 -15.59
N GLU A 238 -5.14 -1.27 -15.96
CA GLU A 238 -3.85 -0.65 -16.28
C GLU A 238 -3.78 -0.38 -17.79
N ASP A 239 -3.48 0.84 -18.20
CA ASP A 239 -3.28 1.13 -19.61
C ASP A 239 -1.84 0.77 -20.00
N THR A 240 -1.70 -0.15 -20.96
CA THR A 240 -0.40 -0.63 -21.43
C THR A 240 0.34 0.38 -22.31
N SER A 241 -0.29 1.51 -22.66
CA SER A 241 0.21 2.50 -23.61
C SER A 241 0.27 3.94 -23.11
N GLU A 242 -0.54 4.33 -22.11
CA GLU A 242 -0.61 5.68 -21.51
C GLU A 242 -0.71 5.61 -19.96
N GLU A 243 -0.51 6.73 -19.26
CA GLU A 243 -0.46 6.82 -17.78
C GLU A 243 -1.85 6.81 -17.08
N GLU A 244 -2.93 6.44 -17.78
CA GLU A 244 -4.30 6.57 -17.23
C GLU A 244 -4.86 5.22 -16.76
N SER A 245 -4.65 4.85 -15.49
CA SER A 245 -5.35 3.69 -14.91
C SER A 245 -6.84 3.98 -14.67
N LEU A 246 -7.65 2.92 -14.60
CA LEU A 246 -9.11 2.99 -14.51
C LEU A 246 -9.67 2.16 -13.35
N LEU A 247 -10.45 2.78 -12.47
CA LEU A 247 -11.25 2.09 -11.46
C LEU A 247 -12.63 1.76 -12.03
N THR A 248 -12.98 0.47 -12.06
CA THR A 248 -14.23 0.01 -12.65
C THR A 248 -15.18 -0.54 -11.61
N GLY A 249 -16.39 -0.02 -11.57
CA GLY A 249 -17.52 -0.57 -10.81
C GLY A 249 -18.58 -1.12 -11.76
N ASN A 250 -19.33 -2.12 -11.31
CA ASN A 250 -20.40 -2.71 -12.10
C ASN A 250 -21.52 -3.26 -11.20
N SER A 251 -22.76 -2.80 -11.40
CA SER A 251 -23.97 -3.34 -10.78
C SER A 251 -25.23 -2.60 -11.26
N ALA A 252 -26.41 -3.06 -10.88
CA ALA A 252 -27.62 -2.23 -10.93
C ALA A 252 -27.44 -0.91 -10.15
N PHE A 253 -28.02 0.19 -10.67
CA PHE A 253 -27.87 1.52 -10.06
C PHE A 253 -28.79 1.72 -8.86
N THR A 254 -28.32 1.27 -7.69
CA THR A 254 -28.99 1.43 -6.40
C THR A 254 -28.40 2.58 -5.59
N LYS A 255 -29.01 2.95 -4.45
CA LYS A 255 -28.40 3.90 -3.50
C LYS A 255 -27.01 3.43 -3.01
N THR A 256 -26.77 2.13 -2.96
CA THR A 256 -25.45 1.57 -2.62
C THR A 256 -24.46 1.74 -3.75
N ALA A 257 -24.88 1.55 -5.00
CA ALA A 257 -24.06 1.81 -6.18
C ALA A 257 -23.72 3.31 -6.29
N GLU A 258 -24.66 4.21 -6.04
CA GLU A 258 -24.39 5.66 -6.01
C GLU A 258 -23.39 6.04 -4.92
N LYS A 259 -23.47 5.44 -3.72
CA LYS A 259 -22.44 5.64 -2.67
C LYS A 259 -21.08 5.08 -3.09
N ARG A 260 -21.07 3.96 -3.82
CA ARG A 260 -19.85 3.33 -4.31
C ARG A 260 -19.18 4.19 -5.38
N ALA A 261 -19.95 4.72 -6.33
CA ALA A 261 -19.47 5.65 -7.34
C ALA A 261 -18.88 6.92 -6.71
N ARG A 262 -19.48 7.46 -5.64
CA ARG A 262 -18.87 8.59 -4.90
C ARG A 262 -17.50 8.26 -4.29
N ILE A 263 -17.41 7.11 -3.62
CA ILE A 263 -16.14 6.63 -3.05
C ILE A 263 -15.10 6.43 -4.16
N MET A 264 -15.48 5.84 -5.29
CA MET A 264 -14.60 5.66 -6.44
C MET A 264 -14.10 6.99 -6.98
N GLY A 265 -14.98 8.00 -7.14
CA GLY A 265 -14.57 9.32 -7.63
C GLY A 265 -13.60 10.02 -6.68
N SER A 266 -13.82 9.89 -5.37
CA SER A 266 -12.86 10.37 -4.36
C SER A 266 -11.53 9.62 -4.41
N LEU A 267 -11.55 8.30 -4.60
CA LEU A 267 -10.33 7.51 -4.77
C LEU A 267 -9.58 7.91 -6.04
N GLY A 268 -10.29 8.03 -7.16
CA GLY A 268 -9.70 8.40 -8.46
C GLY A 268 -8.92 9.71 -8.41
N LYS A 269 -9.39 10.70 -7.64
CA LYS A 269 -8.65 11.94 -7.40
C LYS A 269 -7.33 11.73 -6.66
N VAL A 270 -7.29 10.80 -5.72
CA VAL A 270 -6.10 10.52 -4.89
C VAL A 270 -5.15 9.58 -5.62
N THR A 271 -5.67 8.58 -6.31
CA THR A 271 -4.87 7.60 -7.05
C THR A 271 -4.42 8.12 -8.41
N LEU A 272 -4.95 9.26 -8.87
CA LEU A 272 -4.78 9.81 -10.23
C LEU A 272 -5.29 8.85 -11.31
N THR A 273 -6.41 8.18 -11.03
CA THR A 273 -7.03 7.20 -11.92
C THR A 273 -8.44 7.64 -12.26
N ARG A 274 -8.89 7.42 -13.50
CA ARG A 274 -10.30 7.64 -13.85
C ARG A 274 -11.19 6.61 -13.15
N SER A 275 -12.47 6.96 -12.99
CA SER A 275 -13.47 6.06 -12.41
C SER A 275 -14.69 5.93 -13.32
N VAL A 276 -15.09 4.70 -13.60
CA VAL A 276 -16.28 4.38 -14.38
C VAL A 276 -17.15 3.36 -13.65
N TYR A 277 -18.47 3.55 -13.70
CA TYR A 277 -19.44 2.64 -13.12
C TYR A 277 -20.47 2.20 -14.17
N PHE A 278 -20.43 0.92 -14.51
CA PHE A 278 -21.34 0.32 -15.48
C PHE A 278 -22.66 -0.10 -14.85
N VAL A 279 -23.77 0.24 -15.51
CA VAL A 279 -25.14 0.02 -15.03
C VAL A 279 -26.06 -0.41 -16.18
N ASP A 280 -27.20 -1.03 -15.87
CA ASP A 280 -28.18 -1.36 -16.92
C ASP A 280 -28.93 -0.11 -17.41
N LYS A 281 -29.13 0.87 -16.53
CA LYS A 281 -29.80 2.15 -16.83
C LYS A 281 -29.16 3.27 -16.03
N ALA A 282 -28.71 4.30 -16.72
CA ALA A 282 -28.03 5.46 -16.13
C ALA A 282 -29.03 6.59 -15.90
N PRO A 283 -29.41 6.92 -14.64
CA PRO A 283 -30.29 8.06 -14.38
C PRO A 283 -29.57 9.41 -14.48
N ARG A 284 -28.26 9.40 -14.65
CA ARG A 284 -27.35 10.55 -14.81
C ARG A 284 -26.04 10.06 -15.40
N GLU A 285 -25.24 10.97 -15.94
CA GLU A 285 -23.97 10.65 -16.61
C GLU A 285 -22.77 10.59 -15.66
N GLU A 286 -22.86 11.21 -14.48
CA GLU A 286 -21.74 11.32 -13.53
C GLU A 286 -22.22 11.29 -12.07
N VAL A 287 -21.37 10.75 -11.19
CA VAL A 287 -21.49 10.85 -9.74
C VAL A 287 -20.14 11.21 -9.12
N GLU A 288 -19.96 12.49 -8.76
CA GLU A 288 -18.83 13.02 -7.97
C GLU A 288 -17.45 12.56 -8.46
N GLY A 289 -17.21 12.64 -9.76
CA GLY A 289 -15.96 12.24 -10.42
C GLY A 289 -15.94 10.81 -10.98
N THR A 290 -17.06 10.07 -10.89
CA THR A 290 -17.22 8.76 -11.53
C THR A 290 -18.21 8.84 -12.68
N ALA A 291 -17.76 8.47 -13.89
CA ALA A 291 -18.65 8.31 -15.04
C ALA A 291 -19.65 7.18 -14.78
N ILE A 292 -20.91 7.41 -15.13
CA ILE A 292 -21.95 6.38 -15.13
C ILE A 292 -22.24 6.04 -16.59
N VAL A 293 -22.03 4.78 -16.95
CA VAL A 293 -22.12 4.31 -18.34
C VAL A 293 -23.07 3.13 -18.41
N GLU A 294 -23.95 3.12 -19.40
CA GLU A 294 -24.82 1.97 -19.61
C GLU A 294 -24.04 0.79 -20.22
N ARG A 295 -24.34 -0.43 -19.80
CA ARG A 295 -23.65 -1.63 -20.35
C ARG A 295 -23.84 -1.73 -21.87
N GLU A 296 -25.05 -1.49 -22.35
CA GLU A 296 -25.37 -1.50 -23.79
C GLU A 296 -24.57 -0.44 -24.56
N GLU A 297 -24.37 0.73 -23.95
CA GLU A 297 -23.58 1.82 -24.54
C GLU A 297 -22.09 1.45 -24.66
N ALA A 298 -21.53 0.85 -23.62
CA ALA A 298 -20.13 0.38 -23.62
C ALA A 298 -19.89 -0.77 -24.62
N GLU A 299 -20.85 -1.67 -24.75
CA GLU A 299 -20.79 -2.78 -25.72
C GLU A 299 -20.91 -2.27 -27.17
N ALA A 300 -21.72 -1.24 -27.40
CA ALA A 300 -21.94 -0.64 -28.72
C ALA A 300 -20.77 0.19 -29.25
N ALA A 301 -19.79 0.56 -28.40
CA ALA A 301 -18.57 1.24 -28.83
C ALA A 301 -17.85 0.45 -29.94
N ARG A 302 -17.51 1.14 -31.02
CA ARG A 302 -16.92 0.57 -32.25
C ARG A 302 -15.49 0.12 -32.02
N ASP A 303 -14.75 0.87 -31.21
CA ASP A 303 -13.37 0.60 -30.84
C ASP A 303 -13.08 1.05 -29.40
N GLY A 304 -11.84 0.81 -28.98
CA GLY A 304 -11.37 1.15 -27.65
C GLY A 304 -11.30 2.66 -27.37
N GLU A 305 -11.04 3.46 -28.39
CA GLU A 305 -10.90 4.90 -28.23
C GLU A 305 -12.27 5.54 -27.99
N GLU A 306 -13.30 5.09 -28.69
CA GLU A 306 -14.68 5.56 -28.46
C GLU A 306 -15.13 5.29 -27.00
N LEU A 307 -14.75 4.17 -26.40
CA LEU A 307 -15.04 3.90 -24.99
C LEU A 307 -14.25 4.83 -24.05
N ARG A 308 -12.96 5.08 -24.35
CA ARG A 308 -12.13 6.00 -23.56
C ARG A 308 -12.64 7.43 -23.65
N GLU A 309 -13.02 7.89 -24.83
CA GLU A 309 -13.65 9.19 -25.05
C GLU A 309 -14.96 9.31 -24.26
N LEU A 310 -15.81 8.29 -24.28
CA LEU A 310 -17.04 8.27 -23.49
C LEU A 310 -16.78 8.46 -21.98
N ILE A 311 -15.75 7.80 -21.44
CA ILE A 311 -15.36 7.95 -20.03
C ILE A 311 -14.77 9.35 -19.77
N ARG A 312 -13.97 9.88 -20.70
CA ARG A 312 -13.36 11.22 -20.65
C ARG A 312 -14.40 12.32 -20.65
N GLU A 313 -15.41 12.25 -21.50
CA GLU A 313 -16.46 13.27 -21.59
C GLU A 313 -17.29 13.38 -20.30
N ARG A 314 -17.40 12.27 -19.57
CA ARG A 314 -18.20 12.17 -18.33
C ARG A 314 -17.37 12.33 -17.06
N THR A 315 -16.06 12.55 -17.15
CA THR A 315 -15.20 12.78 -15.98
C THR A 315 -14.28 13.96 -16.21
N THR A 316 -14.08 14.79 -15.18
CA THR A 316 -12.96 15.74 -15.20
C THR A 316 -11.66 14.95 -15.00
N PRO A 317 -10.58 15.22 -15.75
CA PRO A 317 -9.29 14.58 -15.50
C PRO A 317 -8.86 14.82 -14.04
N PRO A 318 -8.18 13.84 -13.40
CA PRO A 318 -7.56 14.08 -12.09
C PRO A 318 -6.58 15.26 -12.23
N GLU A 319 -6.74 16.30 -11.41
CA GLU A 319 -5.77 17.41 -11.40
C GLU A 319 -4.51 16.96 -10.66
N GLU A 320 -3.34 17.06 -11.30
CA GLU A 320 -2.07 17.03 -10.58
C GLU A 320 -1.98 18.28 -9.70
N HIS A 321 -2.21 18.13 -8.41
CA HIS A 321 -1.85 19.17 -7.45
C HIS A 321 -0.33 19.10 -7.24
N ALA A 322 0.38 20.05 -7.86
CA ALA A 322 1.82 20.28 -7.72
C ALA A 322 2.22 20.76 -6.32
#